data_AF-A0A0C2D9C2-F1
#
_entry.id   AF-A0A0C2D9C2-F1
#
_cell.length_a   1.000
_cell.length_b   1.000
_cell.length_c   1.000
_cell.angle_alpha   90.00
_cell.angle_beta   90.00
_cell.angle_gamma   90.00
#
_symmetry.space_group_name_H-M   'P 1'
#
loop_
_entity.id
_entity.type
_entity.pdbx_description
1 polymer ?
#
loop_
_entity_poly.entity_id
_entity_poly.type
_entity_poly.pdbx_seq_one_letter_code
_entity_poly.pdbx_strand_id
1 'polypeptide(L)' 'EEGAYGSMLELSWRGAKNVAVGDQTRKFLQDGDEVNLIGFCEKNGIRIGFGECRGKVLPAL' A
#
# COMPACT_ATOMS: atom_id res chain seq x y z
N GLU A 1 8.63 12.44 3.07
CA GLU A 1 9.68 11.52 3.55
C GLU A 1 9.69 10.29 2.65
N GLU A 2 10.85 9.71 2.36
CA GLU A 2 10.92 8.48 1.56
C GLU A 2 10.22 7.36 2.34
N GLY A 3 9.09 6.86 1.84
CA GLY A 3 8.21 5.92 2.54
C GLY A 3 6.86 6.49 3.00
N ALA A 4 6.64 7.81 2.92
CA ALA A 4 5.38 8.46 3.26
C ALA A 4 4.54 8.88 2.03
N TYR A 5 4.81 8.31 0.86
CA TYR A 5 4.07 8.58 -0.38
C TYR A 5 2.73 7.85 -0.42
N GLY A 6 1.70 8.48 -0.99
CA GLY A 6 0.32 7.98 -0.95
C GLY A 6 -0.08 7.06 -2.10
N SER A 7 0.80 6.83 -3.08
CA SER A 7 0.48 6.04 -4.27
C SER A 7 1.69 5.27 -4.82
N MET A 8 1.42 4.20 -5.57
CA MET A 8 2.47 3.47 -6.30
C MET A 8 3.14 4.32 -7.38
N LEU A 9 2.42 5.31 -7.93
CA LEU A 9 2.98 6.26 -8.89
C LEU A 9 4.13 7.06 -8.29
N GLU A 10 3.94 7.54 -7.07
CA GLU A 10 4.96 8.29 -6.33
C GLU A 10 6.08 7.38 -5.82
N LEU A 11 5.72 6.24 -5.20
CA LEU A 11 6.69 5.26 -4.66
C LEU A 11 7.65 4.73 -5.74
N SER A 12 7.12 4.38 -6.91
CA SER A 12 7.91 3.88 -8.04
C SER A 12 8.52 4.98 -8.90
N TRP A 13 8.27 6.25 -8.59
CA TRP A 13 8.66 7.40 -9.42
C TRP A 13 8.27 7.22 -10.89
N ARG A 14 6.95 7.09 -11.14
CA ARG A 14 6.39 6.79 -12.48
C ARG A 14 6.97 5.50 -13.09
N GLY A 15 7.25 4.49 -12.27
CA GLY A 15 7.83 3.23 -12.70
C GLY A 15 9.34 3.26 -12.99
N ALA A 16 10.04 4.36 -12.69
CA ALA A 16 11.50 4.44 -12.85
C ALA A 16 12.26 3.67 -11.74
N LYS A 17 11.66 3.51 -10.56
CA LYS A 17 12.23 2.82 -9.40
C LYS A 17 11.42 1.57 -9.05
N ASN A 18 12.09 0.56 -8.50
CA ASN A 18 11.44 -0.62 -7.94
C ASN A 18 11.00 -0.35 -6.49
N VAL A 19 9.83 -0.85 -6.14
CA VAL A 19 9.29 -0.86 -4.77
C VAL A 19 9.41 -2.29 -4.23
N ALA A 20 10.14 -2.47 -3.13
CA ALA A 20 10.24 -3.77 -2.47
C ALA A 20 8.95 -4.09 -1.71
N VAL A 21 8.43 -5.31 -1.87
CA VAL A 21 7.23 -5.82 -1.19
C VAL A 21 7.54 -7.24 -0.71
N GLY A 22 8.02 -7.37 0.52
CA GLY A 22 8.55 -8.64 1.03
C GLY A 22 9.79 -9.08 0.25
N ASP A 23 9.75 -10.30 -0.30
CA ASP A 23 10.75 -10.89 -1.19
C ASP A 23 10.54 -10.54 -2.68
N GLN A 24 9.47 -9.82 -3.00
CA GLN A 24 9.10 -9.42 -4.36
C GLN A 24 9.38 -7.93 -4.62
N THR A 25 9.30 -7.56 -5.90
CA THR A 25 9.31 -6.15 -6.31
C THR A 25 8.06 -5.81 -7.12
N ARG A 26 7.65 -4.55 -7.04
CA ARG A 26 6.58 -3.96 -7.83
C ARG A 26 6.98 -2.58 -8.36
N LYS A 27 6.26 -2.15 -9.40
CA LYS A 27 6.22 -0.75 -9.84
C LYS A 27 4.79 -0.22 -9.75
N PHE A 28 3.84 -1.05 -10.18
CA PHE A 28 2.41 -0.90 -10.01
C PHE A 28 1.81 -2.23 -9.54
N LEU A 29 0.52 -2.21 -9.20
CA LEU A 29 -0.23 -3.42 -8.84
C LEU A 29 -0.29 -4.38 -10.02
N GLN A 30 -0.27 -5.67 -9.70
CA GLN A 30 -0.44 -6.78 -10.63
C GLN A 30 -1.69 -7.59 -10.23
N ASP A 31 -2.20 -8.39 -11.17
CA ASP A 31 -3.31 -9.29 -10.90
C ASP A 31 -2.98 -10.21 -9.72
N GLY A 32 -3.92 -10.32 -8.79
CA GLY A 32 -3.74 -11.09 -7.56
C GLY A 32 -3.13 -10.30 -6.40
N ASP A 33 -2.53 -9.12 -6.64
CA ASP A 33 -2.09 -8.24 -5.57
C ASP A 33 -3.29 -7.75 -4.75
N GLU A 34 -3.03 -7.48 -3.48
CA GLU A 34 -4.02 -7.02 -2.54
C GLU A 34 -3.49 -5.84 -1.73
N VAL A 35 -4.30 -4.80 -1.64
CA VAL A 35 -3.97 -3.57 -0.90
C VAL A 35 -4.84 -3.52 0.35
N ASN A 36 -4.22 -3.23 1.49
CA ASN A 36 -4.90 -3.00 2.77
C ASN A 36 -4.47 -1.66 3.35
N LEU A 37 -5.43 -0.75 3.55
CA LEU A 37 -5.24 0.53 4.20
C LEU A 37 -5.73 0.44 5.65
N ILE A 38 -4.83 0.74 6.59
CA ILE A 38 -5.12 0.75 8.03
C ILE A 38 -4.74 2.12 8.58
N GLY A 39 -5.64 2.71 9.38
CA GLY A 39 -5.40 3.97 10.07
C GLY A 39 -5.95 3.93 11.48
N PHE A 40 -5.25 4.60 12.41
CA PHE A 40 -5.68 4.74 13.79
C PHE A 40 -5.13 6.02 14.42
N CYS A 41 -5.81 6.50 15.46
CA CYS A 41 -5.29 7.50 16.38
C CYS A 41 -4.95 6.82 17.71
N GLU A 42 -3.85 7.22 18.35
CA GLU A 42 -3.43 6.69 19.64
C GLU A 42 -3.12 7.81 20.63
N LYS A 43 -3.61 7.68 21.86
CA LYS A 43 -3.29 8.59 22.98
C LYS A 43 -3.33 7.83 24.29
N ASN A 44 -2.27 7.97 25.10
CA ASN A 44 -2.16 7.35 26.43
C ASN A 44 -2.43 5.84 26.43
N GLY A 45 -1.94 5.12 25.40
CA GLY A 45 -2.15 3.67 25.26
C GLY A 45 -3.55 3.26 24.80
N ILE A 46 -4.46 4.21 24.55
CA ILE A 46 -5.77 3.95 23.96
C ILE A 46 -5.68 4.17 22.45
N ARG A 47 -6.07 3.15 21.68
CA ARG A 47 -6.12 3.19 20.21
C ARG A 47 -7.55 3.21 19.71
N ILE A 48 -7.85 4.15 18.81
CA ILE A 48 -9.12 4.23 18.07
C ILE A 48 -8.79 4.00 16.60
N GLY A 49 -9.16 2.84 16.07
CA GLY A 49 -8.88 2.43 14.69
C GLY A 49 -10.09 2.58 13.77
N PHE A 50 -9.81 2.71 12.47
CA PHE A 50 -10.82 2.74 11.40
C PHE A 50 -11.21 1.35 10.89
N GLY A 51 -10.50 0.30 11.33
CA GLY A 51 -10.60 -1.04 10.74
C GLY A 51 -9.72 -1.18 9.49
N GLU A 52 -10.07 -2.12 8.62
CA GLU A 52 -9.37 -2.41 7.37
C GLU A 52 -10.16 -1.89 6.17
N CYS A 53 -9.46 -1.29 5.21
CA CYS A 53 -9.99 -1.02 3.86
C CYS A 53 -9.15 -1.84 2.88
N ARG A 54 -9.71 -2.98 2.45
CA ARG A 54 -9.00 -4.03 1.71
C ARG A 54 -9.61 -4.27 0.33
N GLY A 55 -8.76 -4.46 -0.68
CA GLY A 55 -9.19 -4.78 -2.04
C GLY A 55 -8.15 -5.59 -2.80
N LYS A 56 -8.61 -6.58 -3.57
CA LYS A 56 -7.78 -7.44 -4.42
C LYS A 56 -7.96 -7.09 -5.88
N VAL A 57 -6.86 -7.00 -6.62
CA VAL A 57 -6.88 -6.82 -8.07
C VAL A 57 -7.22 -8.15 -8.73
N LEU A 58 -8.32 -8.18 -9.48
CA LEU A 58 -8.69 -9.32 -10.31
C LEU A 58 -8.17 -9.10 -11.74
N PRO A 59 -7.86 -10.18 -12.48
CA PRO A 59 -7.57 -10.08 -13.90
C PRO A 59 -8.70 -9.39 -14.67
N ALA A 60 -8.33 -8.72 -15.76
CA ALA A 60 -9.29 -8.18 -16.72
C ALA A 60 -10.13 -9.30 -17.37
N LEU A 61 -11.33 -8.95 -17.83
CA LEU A 61 -12.26 -9.86 -18.54
C LEU A 61 -11.86 -10.08 -19.99
#